data_AF-A0A9D1NC82-F1
#
_entry.id   AF-A0A9D1NC82-F1
#
_cell.length_a   1.000
_cell.length_b   1.000
_cell.length_c   1.000
_cell.angle_alpha   90.00
_cell.angle_beta   90.00
_cell.angle_gamma   90.00
#
_symmetry.space_group_name_H-M   'P 1'
#
loop_
_entity.id
_entity.type
_entity.pdbx_description
1 polymer ?
#
loop_
_entity_poly.entity_id
_entity_poly.type
_entity_poly.pdbx_seq_one_letter_code
_entity_poly.pdbx_strand_id
1 'polypeptide(L)'
;MKKSIPVVLIVLVALTATLLAGCGNSAPTPGTAWANSEVFTYTVKDADRDNAQIATMTVTTERLSAGTYRIGAIDRDFTVSSTQSQGGGLRVKTSAVAPDGTVLMESESLLNGFTALASYKKVANGDVNYETRAYYDGKNYHYQSGSAEWQSVKIKSGFLDNELLYMVLRCYSEIDSAYSATYNIPNPLNGVVEKIAVSVVGTEQSSYTVKYIDLEDKEVEAAKPVTVLSLSKSESPVGTSIGVWYTKSDFALPGVGGKTASYHIPVKIVENNLTYELVTVKIR
;
A
#
# COMPACT_ATOMS: atom_id res chain seq x y z
N MET A 1 -7.92 -7.23 36.66
CA MET A 1 -6.57 -6.81 36.21
C MET A 1 -6.70 -6.38 34.76
N LYS A 2 -6.52 -5.08 34.47
CA LYS A 2 -6.52 -4.57 33.09
C LYS A 2 -5.33 -5.21 32.37
N LYS A 3 -5.59 -6.12 31.43
CA LYS A 3 -4.54 -6.61 30.55
C LYS A 3 -4.10 -5.42 29.71
N SER A 4 -2.93 -4.88 30.03
CA SER A 4 -2.23 -3.91 29.19
C SER A 4 -2.10 -4.50 27.79
N ILE A 5 -2.73 -3.85 26.83
CA ILE A 5 -2.71 -4.20 25.41
C ILE A 5 -1.27 -3.96 24.94
N PRO A 6 -0.52 -4.96 24.47
CA PRO A 6 0.77 -4.70 23.86
C PRO A 6 0.51 -3.93 22.56
N VAL A 7 0.88 -2.65 22.63
CA VAL A 7 0.89 -1.63 21.60
C VAL A 7 1.91 -1.99 20.53
N VAL A 8 1.48 -2.27 19.30
CA VAL A 8 2.28 -2.01 18.07
C VAL A 8 1.33 -1.78 16.89
N LEU A 9 0.74 -0.58 16.79
CA LEU A 9 0.43 0.00 15.49
C LEU A 9 1.51 1.05 15.23
N ILE A 10 2.34 0.79 14.23
CA ILE A 10 3.16 1.77 13.52
C ILE A 10 4.11 2.58 14.44
N VAL A 11 5.21 1.94 14.81
CA VAL A 11 6.42 2.63 15.29
C VAL A 11 7.58 2.21 14.41
N LEU A 12 7.89 3.06 13.44
CA LEU A 12 9.14 3.03 12.71
C LEU A 12 10.25 3.48 13.69
N VAL A 13 10.95 2.50 14.27
CA VAL A 13 12.04 2.74 15.23
C VAL A 13 13.20 3.45 14.54
N ALA A 14 13.54 4.63 15.06
CA ALA A 14 14.69 5.44 14.70
C ALA A 14 16.00 4.83 15.25
N LEU A 15 17.05 4.73 14.43
CA LEU A 15 18.44 5.06 14.78
C LEU A 15 19.39 4.90 13.58
N THR A 16 20.54 5.56 13.70
CA THR A 16 21.41 6.15 12.68
C THR A 16 22.20 5.21 11.75
N ALA A 17 22.14 5.56 10.45
CA ALA A 17 23.15 5.58 9.38
C ALA A 17 24.27 4.51 9.33
N THR A 18 24.39 3.84 8.18
CA THR A 18 25.53 4.02 7.24
C THR A 18 25.23 3.40 5.86
N LEU A 19 25.66 4.12 4.82
CA LEU A 19 25.41 3.86 3.41
C LEU A 19 26.15 2.62 2.89
N LEU A 20 25.46 1.80 2.10
CA LEU A 20 26.06 1.04 1.00
C LEU A 20 25.19 1.18 -0.26
N ALA A 21 25.83 1.68 -1.32
CA ALA A 21 25.27 1.70 -2.67
C ALA A 21 25.56 0.36 -3.34
N GLY A 22 24.56 -0.21 -4.01
CA GLY A 22 24.67 -1.41 -4.84
C GLY A 22 24.00 -1.18 -6.19
N CYS A 23 24.74 -1.51 -7.24
CA CYS A 23 24.55 -1.11 -8.64
C CYS A 23 23.40 -1.81 -9.39
N GLY A 24 22.96 -1.14 -10.47
CA GLY A 24 22.94 -1.72 -11.80
C GLY A 24 21.90 -2.80 -12.09
N ASN A 25 20.66 -2.38 -12.34
CA ASN A 25 19.80 -2.88 -13.39
C ASN A 25 18.81 -1.77 -13.71
N SER A 26 18.47 -1.56 -14.99
CA SER A 26 17.39 -0.63 -15.37
C SER A 26 16.18 -0.92 -14.50
N ALA A 27 15.70 0.06 -13.72
CA ALA A 27 14.57 -0.16 -12.84
C ALA A 27 13.41 -0.72 -13.69
N PRO A 28 12.77 -1.84 -13.27
CA PRO A 28 11.63 -2.39 -13.99
C PRO A 28 10.60 -1.27 -14.23
N THR A 29 10.00 -1.25 -15.42
CA THR A 29 9.08 -0.16 -15.77
C THR A 29 7.68 -0.55 -15.31
N PRO A 30 7.03 0.24 -14.43
CA PRO A 30 5.70 -0.10 -13.96
C PRO A 30 4.71 -0.02 -15.13
N GLY A 31 3.97 -1.12 -15.34
CA GLY A 31 2.77 -1.15 -16.16
C GLY A 31 1.56 -0.63 -15.37
N THR A 32 0.36 -0.77 -15.93
CA THR A 32 -0.86 -0.37 -15.21
C THR A 32 -1.65 -1.60 -14.81
N ALA A 33 -1.84 -1.82 -13.49
CA ALA A 33 -2.43 -3.05 -12.96
C ALA A 33 -3.81 -2.88 -12.29
N TRP A 34 -4.43 -1.72 -12.48
CA TRP A 34 -5.67 -1.32 -11.79
C TRP A 34 -6.84 -1.21 -12.79
N ALA A 35 -8.04 -1.59 -12.37
CA ALA A 35 -9.27 -1.24 -13.09
C ALA A 35 -9.64 0.26 -12.94
N ASN A 36 -10.83 0.69 -13.40
CA ASN A 36 -11.27 2.07 -13.18
C ASN A 36 -11.60 2.33 -11.72
N SER A 37 -12.29 1.38 -11.10
CA SER A 37 -12.48 1.35 -9.66
C SER A 37 -12.38 -0.07 -9.14
N GLU A 38 -11.73 -0.22 -7.99
CA GLU A 38 -11.57 -1.51 -7.32
C GLU A 38 -11.90 -1.33 -5.83
N VAL A 39 -12.55 -2.32 -5.24
CA VAL A 39 -12.81 -2.38 -3.81
C VAL A 39 -12.33 -3.73 -3.31
N PHE A 40 -11.24 -3.73 -2.55
CA PHE A 40 -10.70 -4.90 -1.87
C PHE A 40 -11.19 -4.90 -0.43
N THR A 41 -11.72 -6.02 0.03
CA THR A 41 -12.13 -6.21 1.42
C THR A 41 -11.28 -7.30 2.05
N TYR A 42 -10.66 -7.01 3.17
CA TYR A 42 -9.79 -7.92 3.92
C TYR A 42 -10.33 -8.15 5.33
N THR A 43 -10.13 -9.36 5.86
CA THR A 43 -10.11 -9.55 7.32
C THR A 43 -8.74 -9.22 7.85
N VAL A 44 -8.68 -8.50 8.97
CA VAL A 44 -7.45 -8.24 9.72
C VAL A 44 -7.40 -9.13 10.95
N LYS A 45 -6.38 -9.98 11.05
CA LYS A 45 -6.17 -10.93 12.15
C LYS A 45 -4.93 -10.57 12.93
N ASP A 46 -4.97 -10.78 14.25
CA ASP A 46 -3.85 -10.53 15.17
C ASP A 46 -3.30 -11.86 15.71
N ALA A 47 -2.08 -12.20 15.32
CA ALA A 47 -1.40 -13.43 15.73
C ALA A 47 -1.15 -13.48 17.24
N ASP A 48 -0.99 -12.33 17.90
CA ASP A 48 -0.81 -12.27 19.37
C ASP A 48 -2.12 -12.55 20.14
N ARG A 49 -3.24 -12.60 19.41
CA ARG A 49 -4.58 -12.91 19.94
C ARG A 49 -5.15 -14.18 19.34
N ASP A 50 -4.32 -15.20 19.16
CA ASP A 50 -4.74 -16.50 18.62
C ASP A 50 -5.39 -16.37 17.23
N ASN A 51 -4.83 -15.48 16.39
CA ASN A 51 -5.35 -15.13 15.06
C ASN A 51 -6.79 -14.60 15.04
N ALA A 52 -7.25 -14.01 16.15
CA ALA A 52 -8.57 -13.40 16.21
C ALA A 52 -8.72 -12.29 15.17
N GLN A 53 -9.88 -12.25 14.50
CA GLN A 53 -10.23 -11.12 13.64
C GLN A 53 -10.46 -9.87 14.50
N ILE A 54 -9.67 -8.83 14.25
CA ILE A 54 -9.74 -7.56 14.98
C ILE A 54 -10.36 -6.44 14.16
N ALA A 55 -10.43 -6.57 12.83
CA ALA A 55 -11.06 -5.59 11.95
C ALA A 55 -11.43 -6.18 10.59
N THR A 56 -12.24 -5.43 9.85
CA THR A 56 -12.42 -5.53 8.40
C THR A 56 -11.77 -4.31 7.77
N MET A 57 -10.85 -4.52 6.83
CA MET A 57 -10.19 -3.45 6.09
C MET A 57 -10.71 -3.37 4.66
N THR A 58 -11.12 -2.18 4.23
CA THR A 58 -11.54 -1.89 2.87
C THR A 58 -10.52 -0.98 2.21
N VAL A 59 -10.01 -1.38 1.04
CA VAL A 59 -9.15 -0.56 0.18
C VAL A 59 -9.91 -0.26 -1.09
N THR A 60 -10.11 1.01 -1.42
CA THR A 60 -10.73 1.46 -2.66
C THR A 60 -9.69 2.15 -3.53
N THR A 61 -9.56 1.72 -4.78
CA THR A 61 -8.77 2.41 -5.80
C THR A 61 -9.71 3.05 -6.82
N GLU A 62 -9.35 4.25 -7.28
CA GLU A 62 -10.10 4.99 -8.29
C GLU A 62 -9.13 5.67 -9.25
N ARG A 63 -9.26 5.37 -10.55
CA ARG A 63 -8.52 6.08 -11.58
C ARG A 63 -9.02 7.50 -11.71
N LEU A 64 -8.07 8.42 -11.74
CA LEU A 64 -8.34 9.85 -11.87
C LEU A 64 -8.06 10.30 -13.30
N SER A 65 -9.00 11.06 -13.87
CA SER A 65 -8.74 11.84 -15.08
C SER A 65 -7.80 13.01 -14.77
N ALA A 66 -7.26 13.66 -15.79
CA ALA A 66 -6.57 14.93 -15.58
C ALA A 66 -7.49 15.95 -14.92
N GLY A 67 -6.94 16.70 -13.98
CA GLY A 67 -7.69 17.67 -13.19
C GLY A 67 -7.01 17.99 -11.87
N THR A 68 -7.76 18.72 -11.04
CA THR A 68 -7.34 19.15 -9.71
C THR A 68 -8.10 18.37 -8.65
N TYR A 69 -7.37 17.83 -7.68
CA TYR A 69 -7.89 16.98 -6.61
C TYR A 69 -7.41 17.48 -5.26
N ARG A 70 -8.18 17.19 -4.21
CA ARG A 70 -7.83 17.47 -2.81
C ARG A 70 -7.98 16.21 -1.97
N ILE A 71 -7.19 16.14 -0.90
CA ILE A 71 -7.45 15.28 0.25
C ILE A 71 -7.99 16.21 1.33
N GLY A 72 -9.19 15.97 1.86
CA GLY A 72 -9.86 16.94 2.75
C GLY A 72 -9.04 17.32 3.99
N ALA A 73 -8.19 16.42 4.46
CA ALA A 73 -7.29 16.66 5.60
C ALA A 73 -6.08 17.54 5.27
N ILE A 74 -5.81 17.83 4.00
CA ILE A 74 -4.70 18.64 3.52
C ILE A 74 -5.26 19.82 2.74
N ASP A 75 -5.10 21.03 3.27
CA ASP A 75 -5.63 22.24 2.62
C ASP A 75 -4.78 22.68 1.42
N ARG A 76 -4.77 21.85 0.38
CA ARG A 76 -3.98 22.03 -0.84
C ARG A 76 -4.62 21.33 -2.04
N ASP A 77 -4.46 21.95 -3.20
CA ASP A 77 -4.79 21.38 -4.50
C ASP A 77 -3.63 20.59 -5.10
N PHE A 78 -3.95 19.44 -5.70
CA PHE A 78 -3.01 18.54 -6.37
C PHE A 78 -3.42 18.32 -7.82
N THR A 79 -2.49 18.55 -8.74
CA THR A 79 -2.73 18.39 -10.17
C THR A 79 -2.36 16.99 -10.63
N VAL A 80 -3.30 16.32 -11.31
CA VAL A 80 -3.10 15.08 -12.03
C VAL A 80 -3.03 15.37 -13.52
N SER A 81 -2.01 14.87 -14.21
CA SER A 81 -1.82 15.03 -15.66
C SER A 81 -2.43 13.89 -16.48
N SER A 82 -2.85 14.17 -17.72
CA SER A 82 -3.58 13.25 -18.60
C SER A 82 -2.72 12.24 -19.36
N THR A 83 -1.41 12.19 -19.14
CA THR A 83 -0.51 11.28 -19.88
C THR A 83 -0.71 9.84 -19.37
N GLN A 84 -1.76 9.19 -19.87
CA GLN A 84 -2.19 7.83 -19.52
C GLN A 84 -1.16 6.75 -19.87
N SER A 85 -0.15 7.06 -20.68
CA SER A 85 0.89 6.10 -21.10
C SER A 85 1.82 5.62 -19.97
N GLN A 86 1.71 6.17 -18.75
CA GLN A 86 2.53 5.78 -17.58
C GLN A 86 1.72 5.61 -16.28
N GLY A 87 0.50 5.07 -16.32
CA GLY A 87 -0.24 4.71 -15.10
C GLY A 87 -1.28 5.72 -14.61
N GLY A 88 -1.40 6.88 -15.26
CA GLY A 88 -2.46 7.86 -15.00
C GLY A 88 -2.46 8.40 -13.56
N GLY A 89 -3.54 9.10 -13.19
CA GLY A 89 -3.79 9.46 -11.81
C GLY A 89 -4.53 8.36 -11.07
N LEU A 90 -4.29 8.25 -9.77
CA LEU A 90 -4.99 7.30 -8.92
C LEU A 90 -5.25 7.91 -7.54
N ARG A 91 -6.43 7.62 -7.00
CA ARG A 91 -6.76 7.79 -5.60
C ARG A 91 -6.88 6.42 -4.93
N VAL A 92 -6.27 6.29 -3.76
CA VAL A 92 -6.42 5.11 -2.89
C VAL A 92 -7.02 5.56 -1.58
N LYS A 93 -8.09 4.91 -1.13
CA LYS A 93 -8.66 5.11 0.20
C LYS A 93 -8.63 3.80 0.96
N THR A 94 -8.24 3.84 2.22
CA THR A 94 -8.25 2.67 3.10
C THR A 94 -9.05 2.99 4.36
N SER A 95 -9.85 2.04 4.84
CA SER A 95 -10.50 2.14 6.14
C SER A 95 -10.46 0.78 6.81
N ALA A 96 -10.08 0.73 8.09
CA ALA A 96 -10.16 -0.48 8.92
C ALA A 96 -11.15 -0.24 10.06
N VAL A 97 -12.15 -1.12 10.15
CA VAL A 97 -13.26 -1.00 11.11
C VAL A 97 -13.33 -2.25 11.97
N ALA A 98 -13.35 -2.07 13.29
CA ALA A 98 -13.51 -3.14 14.27
C ALA A 98 -14.92 -3.75 14.22
N PRO A 99 -15.14 -4.96 14.77
CA PRO A 99 -16.45 -5.61 14.78
C PRO A 99 -17.57 -4.80 15.46
N ASP A 100 -17.23 -3.89 16.39
CA ASP A 100 -18.18 -3.01 17.06
C ASP A 100 -18.51 -1.72 16.29
N GLY A 101 -17.96 -1.56 15.08
CA GLY A 101 -18.13 -0.39 14.23
C GLY A 101 -17.10 0.72 14.47
N THR A 102 -16.17 0.56 15.42
CA THR A 102 -15.12 1.55 15.67
C THR A 102 -14.15 1.62 14.50
N VAL A 103 -13.95 2.81 13.95
CA VAL A 103 -12.94 3.04 12.90
C VAL A 103 -11.55 3.09 13.54
N LEU A 104 -10.72 2.09 13.24
CA LEU A 104 -9.37 1.97 13.78
C LEU A 104 -8.34 2.72 12.95
N MET A 105 -8.57 2.82 11.64
CA MET A 105 -7.66 3.48 10.71
C MET A 105 -8.42 4.01 9.49
N GLU A 106 -8.01 5.17 9.01
CA GLU A 106 -8.39 5.71 7.70
C GLU A 106 -7.15 6.26 7.00
N SER A 107 -7.04 6.04 5.69
CA SER A 107 -6.07 6.75 4.86
C SER A 107 -6.64 7.12 3.50
N GLU A 108 -6.06 8.17 2.92
CA GLU A 108 -6.32 8.61 1.55
C GLU A 108 -5.01 9.04 0.91
N SER A 109 -4.76 8.59 -0.31
CA SER A 109 -3.54 8.89 -1.05
C SER A 109 -3.83 9.22 -2.51
N LEU A 110 -3.01 10.11 -3.08
CA LEU A 110 -3.06 10.54 -4.47
C LEU A 110 -1.74 10.23 -5.17
N LEU A 111 -1.84 9.76 -6.41
CA LEU A 111 -0.72 9.41 -7.29
C LEU A 111 -0.90 10.07 -8.66
N ASN A 112 0.20 10.47 -9.29
CA ASN A 112 0.26 10.86 -10.70
C ASN A 112 1.44 10.17 -11.39
N GLY A 113 1.17 9.21 -12.28
CA GLY A 113 2.20 8.51 -13.04
C GLY A 113 3.25 7.83 -12.15
N PHE A 114 2.80 7.05 -11.15
CA PHE A 114 3.65 6.41 -10.13
C PHE A 114 4.42 7.35 -9.19
N THR A 115 4.22 8.67 -9.30
CA THR A 115 4.71 9.63 -8.33
C THR A 115 3.64 9.92 -7.29
N ALA A 116 3.96 9.72 -6.01
CA ALA A 116 3.08 10.11 -4.92
C ALA A 116 2.92 11.63 -4.89
N LEU A 117 1.67 12.11 -4.83
CA LEU A 117 1.34 13.52 -4.71
C LEU A 117 1.07 13.91 -3.27
N ALA A 118 0.23 13.13 -2.58
CA ALA A 118 -0.17 13.38 -1.21
C ALA A 118 -0.68 12.11 -0.53
N SER A 119 -0.56 12.07 0.79
CA SER A 119 -1.10 11.01 1.62
C SER A 119 -1.58 11.56 2.97
N TYR A 120 -2.66 10.98 3.45
CA TYR A 120 -3.24 11.21 4.76
C TYR A 120 -3.43 9.87 5.44
N LYS A 121 -3.15 9.80 6.74
CA LYS A 121 -3.47 8.63 7.56
C LYS A 121 -3.86 9.08 8.96
N LYS A 122 -4.89 8.44 9.49
CA LYS A 122 -5.27 8.53 10.89
C LYS A 122 -5.40 7.12 11.44
N VAL A 123 -4.85 6.93 12.63
CA VAL A 123 -4.96 5.69 13.39
C VAL A 123 -5.53 6.05 14.76
N ALA A 124 -6.55 5.30 15.16
CA ALA A 124 -7.18 5.40 16.46
C ALA A 124 -7.47 3.99 17.01
N ASN A 125 -6.47 3.35 17.60
CA ASN A 125 -6.56 1.98 18.10
C ASN A 125 -5.98 1.86 19.51
N GLY A 126 -6.84 1.93 20.53
CA GLY A 126 -6.45 1.85 21.93
C GLY A 126 -5.47 2.97 22.29
N ASP A 127 -4.26 2.61 22.73
CA ASP A 127 -3.22 3.56 23.11
C ASP A 127 -2.45 4.12 21.90
N VAL A 128 -2.61 3.51 20.71
CA VAL A 128 -2.00 4.04 19.48
C VAL A 128 -2.95 5.00 18.82
N ASN A 129 -2.61 6.28 18.89
CA ASN A 129 -3.35 7.34 18.24
C ASN A 129 -2.36 8.28 17.57
N TYR A 130 -2.44 8.40 16.26
CA TYR A 130 -1.66 9.37 15.54
C TYR A 130 -2.36 9.74 14.24
N GLU A 131 -1.97 10.88 13.71
CA GLU A 131 -2.45 11.39 12.44
C GLU A 131 -1.24 11.91 11.67
N THR A 132 -1.15 11.59 10.39
CA THR A 132 -0.06 12.05 9.53
C THR A 132 -0.62 12.60 8.23
N ARG A 133 -0.01 13.68 7.75
CA ARG A 133 -0.27 14.27 6.46
C ARG A 133 1.05 14.43 5.74
N ALA A 134 1.07 14.18 4.45
CA ALA A 134 2.23 14.44 3.63
C ALA A 134 1.86 14.83 2.20
N TYR A 135 2.76 15.57 1.56
CA TYR A 135 2.69 15.83 0.13
C TYR A 135 4.07 16.05 -0.47
N TYR A 136 4.16 15.86 -1.78
CA TYR A 136 5.38 16.04 -2.55
C TYR A 136 5.22 17.18 -3.57
N ASP A 137 6.15 18.13 -3.57
CA ASP A 137 6.12 19.31 -4.46
C ASP A 137 6.98 19.16 -5.73
N GLY A 138 7.52 17.96 -5.98
CA GLY A 138 8.50 17.71 -7.05
C GLY A 138 9.96 17.79 -6.60
N LYS A 139 10.24 18.26 -5.38
CA LYS A 139 11.59 18.40 -4.81
C LYS A 139 11.68 17.97 -3.35
N ASN A 140 10.69 18.29 -2.54
CA ASN A 140 10.63 18.03 -1.11
C ASN A 140 9.38 17.23 -0.77
N TYR A 141 9.55 16.31 0.17
CA TYR A 141 8.46 15.65 0.87
C TYR A 141 8.15 16.46 2.12
N HIS A 142 6.98 17.07 2.12
CA HIS A 142 6.44 17.82 3.25
C HIS A 142 5.62 16.87 4.09
N TYR A 143 5.78 16.92 5.41
CA TYR A 143 5.08 16.05 6.33
C TYR A 143 4.66 16.79 7.60
N GLN A 144 3.61 16.27 8.23
CA GLN A 144 3.06 16.76 9.48
C GLN A 144 2.55 15.57 10.29
N SER A 145 2.87 15.54 11.58
CA SER A 145 2.34 14.57 12.54
C SER A 145 1.43 15.29 13.55
N GLY A 146 0.17 14.85 13.66
CA GLY A 146 -0.85 15.48 14.50
C GLY A 146 -1.10 16.94 14.11
N SER A 147 -0.98 17.83 15.09
CA SER A 147 -1.10 19.28 14.93
C SER A 147 0.25 20.00 14.90
N ALA A 148 1.35 19.27 14.68
CA ALA A 148 2.68 19.88 14.60
C ALA A 148 2.79 20.83 13.40
N GLU A 149 3.83 21.66 13.37
CA GLU A 149 4.14 22.45 12.18
C GLU A 149 4.56 21.56 11.01
N TRP A 150 4.31 22.02 9.78
CA TRP A 150 4.80 21.33 8.59
C TRP A 150 6.32 21.33 8.56
N GLN A 151 6.89 20.15 8.37
CA GLN A 151 8.32 19.95 8.16
C GLN A 151 8.55 19.45 6.74
N SER A 152 9.79 19.54 6.26
CA SER A 152 10.13 19.02 4.94
C SER A 152 11.49 18.33 4.93
N VAL A 153 11.59 17.32 4.08
CA VAL A 153 12.84 16.64 3.77
C VAL A 153 13.01 16.63 2.25
N LYS A 154 14.22 16.96 1.80
CA LYS A 154 14.54 16.86 0.37
C LYS A 154 14.65 15.39 -0.01
N ILE A 155 13.85 14.97 -0.97
CA ILE A 155 13.89 13.60 -1.48
C ILE A 155 14.47 13.61 -2.87
N LYS A 156 15.53 12.80 -3.07
CA LYS A 156 16.03 12.51 -4.41
C LYS A 156 15.04 11.57 -5.11
N SER A 157 14.96 11.64 -6.43
CA SER A 157 14.12 10.75 -7.26
C SER A 157 14.11 9.28 -6.80
N GLY A 158 12.99 8.58 -6.99
CA GLY A 158 12.87 7.15 -6.70
C GLY A 158 12.44 6.86 -5.26
N PHE A 159 11.37 7.50 -4.81
CA PHE A 159 10.71 7.19 -3.55
C PHE A 159 9.30 6.64 -3.79
N LEU A 160 8.78 5.87 -2.84
CA LEU A 160 7.38 5.49 -2.77
C LEU A 160 6.80 5.99 -1.45
N ASP A 161 5.56 6.46 -1.47
CA ASP A 161 4.83 6.73 -0.25
C ASP A 161 4.39 5.40 0.37
N ASN A 162 4.50 5.30 1.71
CA ASN A 162 4.18 4.08 2.44
C ASN A 162 2.74 3.62 2.19
N GLU A 163 1.79 4.54 2.09
CA GLU A 163 0.37 4.21 1.90
C GLU A 163 0.07 3.71 0.47
N LEU A 164 1.00 3.88 -0.46
CA LEU A 164 0.88 3.46 -1.86
C LEU A 164 1.75 2.24 -2.17
N LEU A 165 2.57 1.75 -1.24
CA LEU A 165 3.58 0.73 -1.49
C LEU A 165 3.01 -0.54 -2.11
N TYR A 166 2.08 -1.21 -1.43
CA TYR A 166 1.50 -2.48 -1.91
C TYR A 166 0.71 -2.31 -3.22
N MET A 167 0.16 -1.12 -3.41
CA MET A 167 -0.63 -0.75 -4.56
C MET A 167 0.24 -0.46 -5.79
N VAL A 168 1.40 0.18 -5.62
CA VAL A 168 2.33 0.43 -6.72
C VAL A 168 3.13 -0.82 -7.07
N LEU A 169 3.51 -1.66 -6.11
CA LEU A 169 4.30 -2.87 -6.38
C LEU A 169 3.61 -3.85 -7.34
N ARG A 170 2.28 -3.95 -7.29
CA ARG A 170 1.51 -4.81 -8.19
C ARG A 170 1.56 -4.36 -9.67
N CYS A 171 2.09 -3.17 -9.95
CA CYS A 171 2.20 -2.63 -11.29
C CYS A 171 3.43 -3.14 -12.05
N TYR A 172 4.38 -3.80 -11.38
CA TYR A 172 5.55 -4.37 -12.03
C TYR A 172 5.25 -5.77 -12.56
N SER A 173 5.53 -6.04 -13.83
CA SER A 173 5.29 -7.34 -14.45
C SER A 173 6.30 -8.40 -13.99
N GLU A 174 7.48 -7.96 -13.56
CA GLU A 174 8.58 -8.83 -13.14
C GLU A 174 8.28 -9.54 -11.82
N ILE A 175 7.22 -9.15 -11.09
CA ILE A 175 6.84 -9.80 -9.82
C ILE A 175 6.45 -11.26 -10.01
N ASP A 176 6.17 -11.70 -11.24
CA ASP A 176 5.87 -13.10 -11.55
C ASP A 176 7.09 -14.04 -11.43
N SER A 177 8.31 -13.50 -11.42
CA SER A 177 9.52 -14.33 -11.56
C SER A 177 10.73 -13.88 -10.76
N ALA A 178 11.18 -12.63 -10.91
CA ALA A 178 12.51 -12.22 -10.46
C ALA A 178 12.60 -10.74 -10.04
N TYR A 179 11.46 -10.13 -9.69
CA TYR A 179 11.45 -8.74 -9.27
C TYR A 179 12.30 -8.51 -8.02
N SER A 180 13.15 -7.49 -8.10
CA SER A 180 13.95 -6.99 -6.99
C SER A 180 14.18 -5.49 -7.17
N ALA A 181 13.96 -4.72 -6.11
CA ALA A 181 14.14 -3.27 -6.11
C ALA A 181 14.46 -2.76 -4.70
N THR A 182 14.92 -1.52 -4.61
CA THR A 182 15.03 -0.79 -3.34
C THR A 182 14.37 0.56 -3.47
N TYR A 183 13.51 0.89 -2.52
CA TYR A 183 12.73 2.12 -2.51
C TYR A 183 13.11 2.98 -1.32
N ASN A 184 13.23 4.28 -1.55
CA ASN A 184 13.22 5.25 -0.47
C ASN A 184 11.77 5.44 -0.01
N ILE A 185 11.50 5.30 1.28
CA ILE A 185 10.18 5.49 1.88
C ILE A 185 10.31 6.53 2.98
N PRO A 186 9.87 7.78 2.76
CA PRO A 186 9.83 8.77 3.81
C PRO A 186 8.75 8.43 4.84
N ASN A 187 9.11 8.60 6.11
CA ASN A 187 8.19 8.44 7.22
C ASN A 187 7.54 9.79 7.57
N PRO A 188 6.21 9.94 7.42
CA PRO A 188 5.54 11.20 7.74
C PRO A 188 5.44 11.49 9.24
N LEU A 189 5.82 10.57 10.13
CA LEU A 189 5.90 10.81 11.58
C LEU A 189 7.14 11.64 11.98
N ASN A 190 8.25 11.49 11.26
CA ASN A 190 9.54 12.06 11.69
C ASN A 190 10.47 12.50 10.55
N GLY A 191 10.06 12.35 9.29
CA GLY A 191 10.83 12.72 8.11
C GLY A 191 12.02 11.83 7.78
N VAL A 192 12.25 10.77 8.56
CA VAL A 192 13.32 9.80 8.27
C VAL A 192 12.97 9.08 6.97
N VAL A 193 13.93 9.04 6.05
CA VAL A 193 13.81 8.29 4.79
C VAL A 193 14.44 6.93 4.99
N GLU A 194 13.60 5.91 4.95
CA GLU A 194 14.05 4.53 5.06
C GLU A 194 14.27 3.92 3.68
N LYS A 195 15.18 2.96 3.58
CA LYS A 195 15.34 2.16 2.38
C LYS A 195 14.72 0.79 2.60
N ILE A 196 13.74 0.46 1.77
CA ILE A 196 13.05 -0.82 1.80
C ILE A 196 13.48 -1.62 0.58
N ALA A 197 14.16 -2.74 0.82
CA ALA A 197 14.45 -3.75 -0.18
C ALA A 197 13.20 -4.61 -0.40
N VAL A 198 12.83 -4.79 -1.67
CA VAL A 198 11.69 -5.61 -2.08
C VAL A 198 12.20 -6.69 -3.02
N SER A 199 11.86 -7.95 -2.76
CA SER A 199 12.25 -9.06 -3.64
C SER A 199 11.22 -10.18 -3.66
N VAL A 200 11.15 -10.91 -4.78
CA VAL A 200 10.43 -12.19 -4.86
C VAL A 200 11.15 -13.24 -4.02
N VAL A 201 10.43 -13.91 -3.12
CA VAL A 201 11.03 -14.91 -2.20
C VAL A 201 10.46 -16.33 -2.31
N GLY A 202 9.50 -16.59 -3.19
CA GLY A 202 8.94 -17.94 -3.40
C GLY A 202 7.87 -18.36 -2.38
N THR A 203 7.39 -19.60 -2.51
CA THR A 203 6.00 -20.02 -2.24
C THR A 203 5.78 -20.70 -0.88
N GLU A 204 5.41 -19.93 0.16
CA GLU A 204 4.73 -20.54 1.33
C GLU A 204 3.34 -21.10 0.96
N GLN A 205 2.75 -20.60 -0.13
CA GLN A 205 1.45 -21.01 -0.64
C GLN A 205 1.48 -20.96 -2.17
N SER A 206 1.24 -22.08 -2.84
CA SER A 206 1.30 -22.16 -4.31
C SER A 206 0.09 -21.53 -5.01
N SER A 207 -1.05 -21.42 -4.31
CA SER A 207 -2.27 -20.78 -4.80
C SER A 207 -3.16 -20.23 -3.68
N TYR A 208 -3.92 -19.19 -3.97
CA TYR A 208 -4.90 -18.57 -3.07
C TYR A 208 -6.29 -18.60 -3.71
N THR A 209 -7.33 -18.89 -2.93
CA THR A 209 -8.72 -18.78 -3.41
C THR A 209 -9.12 -17.33 -3.41
N VAL A 210 -9.29 -16.76 -4.60
CA VAL A 210 -9.74 -15.38 -4.77
C VAL A 210 -11.25 -15.40 -4.96
N LYS A 211 -11.97 -14.69 -4.09
CA LYS A 211 -13.38 -14.37 -4.31
C LYS A 211 -13.48 -13.00 -4.95
N TYR A 212 -14.30 -12.86 -5.97
CA TYR A 212 -14.52 -11.58 -6.63
C TYR A 212 -15.96 -11.43 -7.12
N ILE A 213 -16.39 -10.18 -7.22
CA ILE A 213 -17.67 -9.79 -7.82
C ILE A 213 -17.40 -9.41 -9.27
N ASP A 214 -17.96 -10.16 -10.21
CA ASP A 214 -17.79 -9.92 -11.64
C ASP A 214 -18.61 -8.71 -12.15
N LEU A 215 -18.52 -8.43 -13.45
CA LEU A 215 -19.22 -7.31 -14.07
C LEU A 215 -20.75 -7.48 -14.11
N GLU A 216 -21.26 -8.69 -13.88
CA GLU A 216 -22.69 -9.02 -13.75
C GLU A 216 -23.16 -9.03 -12.27
N ASP A 217 -22.32 -8.52 -11.36
CA ASP A 217 -22.54 -8.54 -9.91
C ASP A 217 -22.69 -9.95 -9.31
N LYS A 218 -22.13 -10.98 -9.96
CA LYS A 218 -22.08 -12.35 -9.44
C LYS A 218 -20.81 -12.59 -8.64
N GLU A 219 -20.95 -13.31 -7.54
CA GLU A 219 -19.81 -13.80 -6.76
C GLU A 219 -19.18 -15.02 -7.45
N VAL A 220 -17.88 -14.97 -7.67
CA VAL A 220 -17.08 -16.03 -8.27
C VAL A 220 -15.90 -16.34 -7.37
N GLU A 221 -15.58 -17.62 -7.22
CA GLU A 221 -14.38 -18.08 -6.51
C GLU A 221 -13.46 -18.84 -7.47
N ALA A 222 -12.16 -18.56 -7.40
CA ALA A 222 -11.17 -19.31 -8.15
C ALA A 222 -9.84 -19.41 -7.41
N ALA A 223 -9.27 -20.61 -7.36
CA ALA A 223 -7.90 -20.82 -6.90
C ALA A 223 -6.92 -20.28 -7.96
N LYS A 224 -6.03 -19.36 -7.55
CA LYS A 224 -5.08 -18.70 -8.45
C LYS A 224 -3.65 -18.81 -7.93
N PRO A 225 -2.67 -19.06 -8.81
CA PRO A 225 -1.28 -19.06 -8.41
C PRO A 225 -0.88 -17.68 -7.90
N VAL A 226 0.03 -17.67 -6.93
CA VAL A 226 0.51 -16.44 -6.31
C VAL A 226 2.03 -16.36 -6.32
N THR A 227 2.53 -15.13 -6.26
CA THR A 227 3.93 -14.83 -5.95
C THR A 227 4.00 -14.05 -4.64
N VAL A 228 5.06 -14.29 -3.87
CA VAL A 228 5.31 -13.60 -2.59
C VAL A 228 6.43 -12.60 -2.77
N LEU A 229 6.15 -11.35 -2.45
CA LEU A 229 7.16 -10.32 -2.24
C LEU A 229 7.49 -10.23 -0.76
N SER A 230 8.78 -10.20 -0.44
CA SER A 230 9.29 -9.81 0.87
C SER A 230 9.76 -8.37 0.81
N LEU A 231 9.31 -7.55 1.76
CA LEU A 231 9.73 -6.17 1.94
C LEU A 231 10.45 -6.08 3.28
N SER A 232 11.70 -5.63 3.26
CA SER A 232 12.54 -5.54 4.46
C SER A 232 13.34 -4.25 4.44
N LYS A 233 13.68 -3.72 5.62
CA LYS A 233 14.63 -2.60 5.65
C LYS A 233 15.96 -3.09 5.10
N SER A 234 16.53 -2.34 4.15
CA SER A 234 17.84 -2.69 3.59
C SER A 234 19.00 -2.36 4.54
N GLU A 235 18.71 -1.60 5.60
CA GLU A 235 19.70 -1.12 6.57
C GLU A 235 19.25 -1.47 8.00
N SER A 236 20.23 -1.61 8.91
CA SER A 236 19.96 -2.02 10.29
C SER A 236 19.27 -0.92 11.11
N PRO A 237 18.37 -1.29 12.06
CA PRO A 237 17.89 -2.65 12.32
C PRO A 237 16.89 -3.11 11.25
N VAL A 238 17.11 -4.31 10.69
CA VAL A 238 16.36 -4.83 9.52
C VAL A 238 14.88 -5.12 9.83
N GLY A 239 14.53 -5.32 11.11
CA GLY A 239 13.16 -5.63 11.55
C GLY A 239 12.63 -6.95 10.98
N THR A 240 11.36 -7.24 11.24
CA THR A 240 10.66 -8.37 10.58
C THR A 240 10.26 -7.95 9.18
N SER A 241 10.50 -8.81 8.19
CA SER A 241 10.06 -8.54 6.81
C SER A 241 8.55 -8.62 6.70
N ILE A 242 7.98 -7.76 5.86
CA ILE A 242 6.58 -7.82 5.44
C ILE A 242 6.47 -8.78 4.26
N GLY A 243 5.54 -9.73 4.34
CA GLY A 243 5.19 -10.61 3.23
C GLY A 243 3.95 -10.09 2.51
N VAL A 244 3.97 -10.03 1.18
CA VAL A 244 2.79 -9.68 0.36
C VAL A 244 2.61 -10.70 -0.74
N TRP A 245 1.44 -11.31 -0.80
CA TRP A 245 1.07 -12.29 -1.81
C TRP A 245 0.23 -11.61 -2.89
N TYR A 246 0.69 -11.71 -4.14
CA TYR A 246 -0.03 -11.23 -5.32
C TYR A 246 -0.44 -12.41 -6.19
N THR A 247 -1.62 -12.38 -6.79
CA THR A 247 -1.93 -13.31 -7.90
C THR A 247 -0.95 -13.11 -9.05
N LYS A 248 -0.69 -14.15 -9.84
CA LYS A 248 0.14 -13.99 -11.05
C LYS A 248 -0.59 -13.24 -12.18
N SER A 249 0.16 -12.75 -13.17
CA SER A 249 -0.38 -11.94 -14.29
C SER A 249 -1.34 -12.70 -15.22
N ASP A 250 -1.32 -14.03 -15.21
CA ASP A 250 -2.25 -14.89 -15.95
C ASP A 250 -3.69 -14.80 -15.41
N PHE A 251 -3.87 -14.24 -14.22
CA PHE A 251 -5.15 -13.88 -13.66
C PHE A 251 -5.39 -12.38 -13.75
N ALA A 252 -6.40 -12.04 -14.55
CA ALA A 252 -6.86 -10.68 -14.72
C ALA A 252 -8.36 -10.62 -14.43
N LEU A 253 -8.78 -9.59 -13.70
CA LEU A 253 -10.20 -9.30 -13.54
C LEU A 253 -10.59 -8.17 -14.51
N PRO A 254 -11.53 -8.40 -15.43
CA PRO A 254 -11.84 -7.44 -16.48
C PRO A 254 -12.55 -6.21 -15.90
N GLY A 255 -12.08 -5.01 -16.25
CA GLY A 255 -12.81 -3.77 -16.03
C GLY A 255 -13.90 -3.53 -17.06
N VAL A 256 -14.77 -2.55 -16.81
CA VAL A 256 -15.88 -2.19 -17.72
C VAL A 256 -15.34 -1.85 -19.11
N GLY A 257 -15.94 -2.46 -20.13
CA GLY A 257 -15.56 -2.26 -21.54
C GLY A 257 -14.25 -2.96 -21.95
N GLY A 258 -13.67 -3.80 -21.10
CA GLY A 258 -12.50 -4.65 -21.42
C GLY A 258 -11.17 -3.91 -21.60
N LYS A 259 -11.10 -2.62 -21.25
CA LYS A 259 -9.93 -1.75 -21.50
C LYS A 259 -9.06 -1.49 -20.27
N THR A 260 -9.50 -1.91 -19.07
CA THR A 260 -8.82 -1.65 -17.80
C THR A 260 -8.93 -2.85 -16.86
N ALA A 261 -8.18 -3.91 -17.14
CA ALA A 261 -8.17 -5.08 -16.25
C ALA A 261 -7.31 -4.83 -15.00
N SER A 262 -7.72 -5.45 -13.90
CA SER A 262 -6.97 -5.53 -12.66
C SER A 262 -6.05 -6.75 -12.68
N TYR A 263 -4.76 -6.55 -12.39
CA TYR A 263 -3.73 -7.59 -12.39
C TYR A 263 -3.03 -7.64 -11.04
N HIS A 264 -2.42 -8.78 -10.71
CA HIS A 264 -1.65 -8.92 -9.47
C HIS A 264 -2.46 -8.49 -8.24
N ILE A 265 -3.57 -9.17 -7.98
CA ILE A 265 -4.44 -8.86 -6.84
C ILE A 265 -3.66 -9.16 -5.55
N PRO A 266 -3.51 -8.20 -4.61
CA PRO A 266 -2.91 -8.47 -3.31
C PRO A 266 -3.88 -9.28 -2.46
N VAL A 267 -3.61 -10.58 -2.29
CA VAL A 267 -4.53 -11.53 -1.63
C VAL A 267 -4.23 -11.74 -0.15
N LYS A 268 -2.97 -11.53 0.25
CA LYS A 268 -2.53 -11.64 1.64
C LYS A 268 -1.42 -10.67 1.92
N ILE A 269 -1.43 -10.04 3.09
CA ILE A 269 -0.33 -9.24 3.63
C ILE A 269 -0.05 -9.75 5.03
N VAL A 270 1.21 -9.97 5.37
CA VAL A 270 1.67 -10.30 6.73
C VAL A 270 2.65 -9.22 7.14
N GLU A 271 2.29 -8.43 8.15
CA GLU A 271 3.07 -7.30 8.65
C GLU A 271 3.12 -7.38 10.17
N ASN A 272 4.31 -7.68 10.71
CA ASN A 272 4.51 -7.95 12.14
C ASN A 272 3.58 -9.07 12.65
N ASN A 273 2.73 -8.79 13.63
CA ASN A 273 1.73 -9.70 14.18
C ASN A 273 0.38 -9.66 13.44
N LEU A 274 0.23 -8.83 12.41
CA LEU A 274 -1.02 -8.67 11.68
C LEU A 274 -1.01 -9.45 10.36
N THR A 275 -2.12 -10.14 10.10
CA THR A 275 -2.39 -10.75 8.80
C THR A 275 -3.64 -10.13 8.20
N TYR A 276 -3.53 -9.66 6.96
CA TYR A 276 -4.63 -9.17 6.14
C TYR A 276 -4.92 -10.24 5.09
N GLU A 277 -6.13 -10.81 5.11
CA GLU A 277 -6.54 -11.85 4.17
C GLU A 277 -7.70 -11.36 3.33
N LEU A 278 -7.56 -11.44 2.00
CA LEU A 278 -8.58 -10.95 1.08
C LEU A 278 -9.85 -11.81 1.20
N VAL A 279 -10.96 -11.14 1.51
CA VAL A 279 -12.30 -11.72 1.55
C VAL A 279 -12.95 -11.65 0.18
N THR A 280 -12.92 -10.48 -0.45
CA THR A 280 -13.51 -10.24 -1.76
C THR A 280 -12.87 -9.05 -2.45
N VAL A 281 -12.87 -9.06 -3.78
CA VAL A 281 -12.56 -7.91 -4.62
C VAL A 281 -13.73 -7.61 -5.56
N LYS A 282 -14.14 -6.35 -5.64
CA LYS A 282 -15.14 -5.88 -6.61
C LYS A 282 -14.50 -4.90 -7.58
N ILE A 283 -14.80 -5.04 -8.87
CA ILE A 283 -14.26 -4.18 -9.92
C ILE A 283 -15.39 -3.48 -10.70
N ARG A 284 -15.16 -2.22 -11.06
CA ARG A 284 -16.01 -1.39 -11.91
C ARG A 284 -15.15 -0.62 -12.93
#